data_AF-A0AB74JE74-F1
#
_entry.id   AF-A0AB74JE74-F1
#
_cell.length_a   1.000
_cell.length_b   1.000
_cell.length_c   1.000
_cell.angle_alpha   90.00
_cell.angle_beta   90.00
_cell.angle_gamma   90.00
#
_symmetry.space_group_name_H-M   'P 1'
#
loop_
_entity.id
_entity.type
_entity.pdbx_description
1 polymer ?
#
loop_
_entity_poly.entity_id
_entity_poly.type
_entity_poly.pdbx_seq_one_letter_code
_entity_poly.pdbx_strand_id
1 'polypeptide(L)'
;MTGTMDPSANFNLIITQTELERFKFLIRSFLRARIAKLDKHPHHHLPSPNLSPTEQQYLTHRCTLLSHHVQTSFLSSFPAQLQKLDDTAGGISMIDAPDPETAVFVRVLRDAGTVEVQGEDG
;
A
#
# COMPACT_ATOMS: atom_id res chain seq x y z
N MET A 1 29.01 21.28 -23.80
CA MET A 1 29.17 22.73 -24.01
C MET A 1 28.85 23.42 -22.68
N THR A 2 29.75 23.30 -21.69
CA THR A 2 29.55 23.78 -20.29
C THR A 2 30.79 24.50 -19.77
N GLY A 3 31.68 24.95 -20.67
CA GLY A 3 32.99 25.49 -20.33
C GLY A 3 33.01 26.96 -19.87
N THR A 4 31.85 27.61 -19.70
CA THR A 4 31.76 29.04 -19.33
C THR A 4 30.68 29.32 -18.29
N MET A 5 30.29 28.34 -17.47
CA MET A 5 29.41 28.59 -16.32
C MET A 5 30.25 28.83 -15.08
N ASP A 6 29.96 29.91 -14.36
CA ASP A 6 30.54 30.25 -13.06
C ASP A 6 30.60 28.99 -12.18
N PRO A 7 31.78 28.63 -11.61
CA PRO A 7 31.93 27.48 -10.72
C PRO A 7 30.87 27.44 -9.61
N SER A 8 30.44 28.61 -9.12
CA SER A 8 29.39 28.72 -8.11
C SER A 8 28.02 28.26 -8.63
N ALA A 9 27.69 28.56 -9.88
CA ALA A 9 26.46 28.13 -10.53
C ALA A 9 26.44 26.61 -10.75
N ASN A 10 27.58 26.02 -11.14
CA ASN A 10 27.69 24.57 -11.31
C ASN A 10 27.52 23.83 -9.97
N PHE A 11 28.11 24.35 -8.89
CA PHE A 11 27.96 23.76 -7.57
C PHE A 11 26.51 23.83 -7.06
N ASN A 12 25.85 24.98 -7.25
CA ASN A 12 24.42 25.15 -6.91
C ASN A 12 23.52 24.18 -7.69
N LEU A 13 23.83 23.94 -8.97
CA LEU A 13 23.10 22.98 -9.78
C LEU A 13 23.25 21.55 -9.25
N ILE A 14 24.47 21.16 -8.86
CA ILE A 14 24.74 19.83 -8.27
C ILE A 14 23.92 19.65 -7.00
N ILE A 15 23.95 20.63 -6.08
CA ILE A 15 23.16 20.56 -4.84
C ILE A 15 21.67 20.39 -5.16
N THR A 16 21.15 21.21 -6.07
CA THR A 16 19.72 21.18 -6.44
C THR A 16 19.34 19.83 -7.06
N GLN A 17 20.18 19.28 -7.93
CA GLN A 17 19.96 17.98 -8.54
C GLN A 17 20.00 16.85 -7.51
N THR A 18 20.96 16.87 -6.58
CA THR A 18 21.05 15.89 -5.50
C THR A 18 19.80 15.94 -4.61
N GLU A 19 19.34 17.12 -4.22
CA GLU A 19 18.13 17.27 -3.40
C GLU A 19 16.88 16.80 -4.15
N LEU A 20 16.77 17.09 -5.45
CA LEU A 20 15.67 16.60 -6.27
C LEU A 20 15.64 15.07 -6.33
N GLU A 21 16.79 14.41 -6.47
CA GLU A 21 16.85 12.95 -6.47
C GLU A 21 16.51 12.34 -5.11
N ARG A 22 16.90 12.98 -4.00
CA ARG A 22 16.49 12.57 -2.65
C ARG A 22 14.97 12.65 -2.49
N PHE A 23 14.35 13.73 -2.97
CA PHE A 23 12.89 13.89 -2.93
C PHE A 23 12.17 12.85 -3.79
N LYS A 24 12.63 12.65 -5.03
CA LYS A 24 12.09 11.59 -5.91
C LYS A 24 12.22 10.21 -5.28
N PHE A 25 13.33 9.92 -4.61
CA PHE A 25 13.52 8.66 -3.89
C PHE A 25 12.48 8.48 -2.79
N LEU A 26 12.25 9.49 -1.94
CA LEU A 26 11.26 9.42 -0.87
C LEU A 26 9.85 9.17 -1.41
N ILE A 27 9.44 9.91 -2.46
CA ILE A 27 8.13 9.70 -3.09
C ILE A 27 8.01 8.30 -3.68
N ARG A 28 9.01 7.85 -4.44
CA ARG A 28 9.00 6.51 -5.05
C ARG A 28 8.92 5.41 -3.98
N SER A 29 9.67 5.56 -2.88
CA SER A 29 9.66 4.62 -1.76
C SER A 29 8.28 4.56 -1.09
N PHE A 30 7.70 5.74 -0.80
CA PHE A 30 6.37 5.84 -0.20
C PHE A 30 5.28 5.20 -1.08
N LEU A 31 5.26 5.52 -2.38
CA LEU A 31 4.27 4.96 -3.31
C LEU A 31 4.42 3.46 -3.49
N ARG A 32 5.65 2.94 -3.59
CA ARG A 32 5.90 1.48 -3.65
C ARG A 32 5.42 0.77 -2.38
N ALA A 33 5.68 1.36 -1.21
CA ALA A 33 5.20 0.81 0.05
C ALA A 33 3.67 0.78 0.12
N ARG A 34 2.99 1.81 -0.39
CA ARG A 34 1.53 1.83 -0.51
C ARG A 34 1.03 0.74 -1.45
N ILE A 35 1.57 0.66 -2.67
CA ILE A 35 1.19 -0.38 -3.65
C ILE A 35 1.40 -1.78 -3.07
N ALA A 36 2.51 -2.03 -2.37
CA ALA A 36 2.76 -3.32 -1.72
C ALA A 36 1.72 -3.68 -0.66
N LYS A 37 1.21 -2.71 0.11
CA LYS A 37 0.11 -2.94 1.07
C LYS A 37 -1.19 -3.27 0.35
N LEU A 38 -1.51 -2.54 -0.73
CA LEU A 38 -2.71 -2.78 -1.54
C LEU A 38 -2.67 -4.17 -2.19
N ASP A 39 -1.52 -4.58 -2.71
CA ASP A 39 -1.33 -5.90 -3.31
C ASP A 39 -1.47 -7.05 -2.31
N LYS A 40 -1.11 -6.82 -1.04
CA LYS A 40 -1.19 -7.82 0.02
C LYS A 40 -2.63 -8.06 0.48
N HIS A 41 -3.45 -7.01 0.57
CA HIS A 41 -4.82 -7.10 1.09
C HIS A 41 -5.83 -6.40 0.15
N PRO A 42 -5.98 -6.85 -1.11
CA PRO A 42 -6.70 -6.11 -2.13
C PRO A 42 -8.20 -5.98 -1.86
N HIS A 43 -8.84 -7.07 -1.42
CA HIS A 43 -10.27 -7.07 -1.07
C HIS A 43 -10.56 -6.27 0.19
N HIS A 44 -9.65 -6.26 1.18
CA HIS A 44 -9.80 -5.46 2.40
C HIS A 44 -9.80 -3.95 2.12
N HIS A 45 -9.05 -3.52 1.10
CA HIS A 45 -8.94 -2.11 0.74
C HIS A 45 -10.04 -1.61 -0.21
N LEU A 46 -10.94 -2.48 -0.70
CA LEU A 46 -12.05 -2.09 -1.55
C LEU A 46 -13.40 -2.30 -0.84
N PRO A 47 -14.28 -1.29 -0.76
CA PRO A 47 -14.08 0.13 -1.08
C PRO A 47 -13.43 0.89 0.10
N SER A 48 -12.41 1.70 -0.17
CA SER A 48 -11.78 2.56 0.86
C SER A 48 -11.70 4.03 0.41
N PRO A 49 -12.07 4.99 1.28
CA PRO A 49 -11.91 6.43 0.99
C PRO A 49 -10.44 6.88 1.05
N ASN A 50 -9.52 6.02 1.52
CA ASN A 50 -8.11 6.36 1.78
C ASN A 50 -7.19 6.12 0.56
N LEU A 51 -7.77 5.85 -0.60
CA LEU A 51 -7.05 5.61 -1.85
C LEU A 51 -7.08 6.85 -2.74
N SER A 52 -5.95 7.17 -3.36
CA SER A 52 -5.96 8.11 -4.48
C SER A 52 -6.74 7.54 -5.66
N PRO A 53 -7.26 8.38 -6.58
CA PRO A 53 -7.99 7.90 -7.75
C PRO A 53 -7.20 6.90 -8.60
N THR A 54 -5.89 7.12 -8.76
CA THR A 54 -5.00 6.21 -9.50
C THR A 54 -4.78 4.89 -8.77
N GLU A 55 -4.66 4.90 -7.44
CA GLU A 55 -4.56 3.66 -6.63
C GLU A 55 -5.86 2.85 -6.69
N GLN A 56 -7.01 3.52 -6.63
CA GLN A 56 -8.31 2.86 -6.76
C GLN A 56 -8.46 2.20 -8.13
N GLN A 57 -8.09 2.89 -9.21
CA GLN A 57 -8.08 2.34 -10.56
C GLN A 57 -7.14 1.14 -10.67
N TYR A 58 -5.91 1.27 -10.16
CA TYR A 58 -4.92 0.19 -10.15
C TYR A 58 -5.46 -1.05 -9.43
N LEU A 59 -5.97 -0.87 -8.22
CA LEU A 59 -6.45 -1.98 -7.38
C LEU A 59 -7.69 -2.65 -8.00
N THR A 60 -8.61 -1.87 -8.54
CA THR A 60 -9.82 -2.39 -9.23
C THR A 60 -9.44 -3.21 -10.46
N HIS A 61 -8.48 -2.73 -11.25
CA HIS A 61 -7.98 -3.45 -12.42
C HIS A 61 -7.30 -4.76 -12.01
N ARG A 62 -6.44 -4.72 -10.99
CA ARG A 62 -5.77 -5.90 -10.44
C ARG A 62 -6.77 -6.96 -9.95
N CYS A 63 -7.77 -6.58 -9.14
CA CYS A 63 -8.79 -7.50 -8.65
C CYS A 63 -9.56 -8.15 -9.79
N THR A 64 -9.93 -7.37 -10.81
CA THR A 64 -10.60 -7.89 -12.01
C THR A 64 -9.73 -8.89 -12.76
N LEU A 65 -8.45 -8.59 -12.97
CA LEU A 65 -7.51 -9.50 -13.65
C LEU A 65 -7.33 -10.81 -12.88
N LEU A 66 -7.15 -10.74 -11.56
CA LEU A 66 -6.98 -11.91 -10.71
C LEU A 66 -8.26 -12.75 -10.69
N SER A 67 -9.42 -12.12 -10.47
CA SER A 67 -10.71 -12.79 -10.47
C SER A 67 -10.96 -13.51 -11.81
N HIS A 68 -10.72 -12.84 -12.93
CA HIS A 68 -10.84 -13.44 -14.25
C HIS A 68 -9.87 -14.63 -14.43
N HIS A 69 -8.60 -14.47 -14.05
CA HIS A 69 -7.62 -15.54 -14.15
C HIS A 69 -8.06 -16.77 -13.37
N VAL A 70 -8.37 -16.61 -12.08
CA VAL A 70 -8.76 -17.70 -11.18
C VAL A 70 -10.10 -18.33 -11.62
N GLN A 71 -11.04 -17.52 -12.13
CA GLN A 71 -12.31 -17.99 -12.70
C GLN A 71 -12.08 -18.90 -13.91
N THR A 72 -11.26 -18.46 -14.85
CA THR A 72 -10.94 -19.25 -16.06
C THR A 72 -10.08 -20.47 -15.77
N SER A 73 -9.18 -20.39 -14.78
CA SER A 73 -8.28 -21.49 -14.43
C SER A 73 -8.98 -22.63 -13.71
N PHE A 74 -9.88 -22.36 -12.76
CA PHE A 74 -10.53 -23.45 -12.02
C PHE A 74 -11.90 -23.14 -11.41
N LEU A 75 -12.21 -21.91 -10.95
CA LEU A 75 -13.46 -21.69 -10.22
C LEU A 75 -14.71 -21.91 -11.08
N SER A 76 -14.61 -21.76 -12.41
CA SER A 76 -15.71 -22.10 -13.32
C SER A 76 -16.18 -23.55 -13.23
N SER A 77 -15.34 -24.46 -12.73
CA SER A 77 -15.70 -25.87 -12.49
C SER A 77 -16.38 -26.13 -11.14
N PHE A 78 -16.38 -25.14 -10.24
CA PHE A 78 -16.92 -25.29 -8.89
C PHE A 78 -18.43 -24.97 -8.87
N PRO A 79 -19.20 -25.47 -7.89
CA PRO A 79 -20.57 -25.01 -7.66
C PRO A 79 -20.63 -23.49 -7.48
N ALA A 80 -21.68 -22.84 -7.99
CA ALA A 80 -21.80 -21.37 -8.02
C ALA A 80 -21.59 -20.67 -6.66
N GLN A 81 -21.91 -21.35 -5.56
CA GLN A 81 -21.75 -20.85 -4.20
C GLN A 81 -20.28 -20.68 -3.79
N LEU A 82 -19.36 -21.47 -4.37
CA LEU A 82 -17.93 -21.49 -4.04
C LEU A 82 -17.06 -20.74 -5.05
N GLN A 83 -17.67 -20.02 -6.00
CA GLN A 83 -16.93 -19.28 -7.03
C GLN A 83 -16.51 -17.87 -6.57
N LYS A 84 -16.97 -17.41 -5.41
CA LYS A 84 -16.65 -16.09 -4.89
C LYS A 84 -15.30 -16.09 -4.16
N LEU A 85 -14.54 -15.01 -4.32
CA LEU A 85 -13.23 -14.80 -3.68
C LEU A 85 -13.30 -13.93 -2.43
N ASP A 86 -14.45 -13.32 -2.18
CA ASP A 86 -14.75 -12.38 -1.11
C ASP A 86 -15.84 -12.92 -0.19
N ASP A 87 -16.00 -14.25 -0.12
CA ASP A 87 -17.04 -14.86 0.71
C ASP A 87 -16.74 -14.65 2.20
N THR A 88 -17.81 -14.39 2.95
CA THR A 88 -17.79 -14.19 4.40
C THR A 88 -18.80 -15.11 5.11
N ALA A 89 -19.44 -16.01 4.37
CA ALA A 89 -20.33 -17.02 4.92
C ALA A 89 -19.56 -18.06 5.76
N GLY A 90 -20.24 -18.68 6.72
CA GLY A 90 -19.68 -19.80 7.49
C GLY A 90 -18.74 -19.42 8.65
N GLY A 91 -18.71 -18.13 9.04
CA GLY A 91 -17.94 -17.66 10.21
C GLY A 91 -16.44 -17.49 9.95
N ILE A 92 -15.99 -17.69 8.71
CA ILE A 92 -14.62 -17.43 8.27
C ILE A 92 -14.70 -16.44 7.11
N SER A 93 -14.01 -15.31 7.23
CA SER A 93 -13.89 -14.35 6.13
C SER A 93 -12.76 -14.78 5.21
N MET A 94 -13.03 -14.91 3.91
CA MET A 94 -12.00 -15.08 2.87
C MET A 94 -11.29 -13.76 2.54
N ILE A 95 -11.71 -12.65 3.13
CA ILE A 95 -11.08 -11.34 2.95
C ILE A 95 -9.93 -11.23 3.95
N ASP A 96 -8.72 -11.50 3.47
CA ASP A 96 -7.50 -11.30 4.26
C ASP A 96 -7.34 -9.83 4.66
N ALA A 97 -7.19 -9.59 5.96
CA ALA A 97 -6.99 -8.26 6.54
C ALA A 97 -5.60 -8.12 7.18
N PRO A 98 -5.09 -6.88 7.34
CA PRO A 98 -3.91 -6.62 8.15
C PRO A 98 -4.13 -7.05 9.60
N ASP A 99 -3.08 -7.58 10.23
CA ASP A 99 -3.07 -7.92 11.65
C ASP A 99 -2.96 -6.65 12.52
N PRO A 100 -3.98 -6.32 13.33
CA PRO A 100 -3.95 -5.15 14.21
C PRO A 100 -3.03 -5.33 15.43
N GLU A 101 -2.68 -6.57 15.79
CA GLU A 101 -1.87 -6.90 16.98
C GLU A 101 -0.36 -6.93 16.69
N THR A 102 0.03 -6.70 15.43
CA THR A 102 1.45 -6.61 15.06
C THR A 102 2.13 -5.46 15.80
N ALA A 103 3.14 -5.79 16.61
CA ALA A 103 3.91 -4.81 17.37
C ALA A 103 4.64 -3.80 16.46
N VAL A 104 4.63 -2.52 16.87
CA VAL A 104 5.25 -1.41 16.13
C VAL A 104 6.09 -0.52 17.03
N PHE A 105 7.15 0.09 16.47
CA PHE A 105 7.89 1.15 17.13
C PHE A 105 7.20 2.50 16.91
N VAL A 106 6.87 3.20 17.99
CA VAL A 106 6.18 4.50 17.93
C VAL A 106 7.07 5.60 18.50
N ARG A 107 7.10 6.75 17.82
CA ARG A 107 7.67 8.00 18.35
C ARG A 107 6.57 9.02 18.49
N VAL A 108 6.28 9.44 19.72
CA VAL A 108 5.23 10.43 20.04
C VAL A 108 5.69 11.83 19.63
N LEU A 109 4.94 12.48 18.73
CA LEU A 109 5.29 13.82 18.19
C LEU A 109 4.47 14.96 18.80
N ARG A 110 3.32 14.63 19.37
CA ARG A 110 2.35 15.53 20.00
C ARG A 110 1.74 14.78 21.18
N ASP A 111 1.13 15.51 22.12
CA ASP A 111 0.40 14.89 23.22
C ASP A 111 -0.61 13.86 22.69
N ALA A 112 -0.48 12.61 23.15
CA ALA A 112 -1.26 11.46 22.73
C ALA A 112 -2.34 11.09 23.76
N GLY A 113 -2.47 11.85 24.86
CA GLY A 113 -3.35 11.50 25.96
C GLY A 113 -2.86 10.31 26.76
N THR A 114 -3.78 9.57 27.39
CA THR A 114 -3.46 8.36 28.16
C THR A 114 -3.47 7.16 27.23
N VAL A 115 -2.37 6.39 27.24
CA VAL A 115 -2.23 5.15 26.48
C VAL A 115 -2.41 3.98 27.44
N GLU A 116 -3.39 3.12 27.15
CA GLU A 116 -3.57 1.86 27.86
C GLU A 116 -2.59 0.83 27.28
N VAL A 117 -1.79 0.23 28.14
CA VAL A 117 -0.87 -0.84 27.79
C VAL A 117 -1.40 -2.09 28.46
N GLN A 118 -1.95 -3.01 27.68
CA GLN A 118 -2.30 -4.33 28.16
C GLN A 118 -1.01 -5.10 28.45
N GLY A 119 -0.88 -5.62 29.68
CA GLY A 119 0.23 -6.48 30.08
C GLY A 119 0.03 -7.91 29.56
N GLU A 120 0.96 -8.82 29.89
CA GLU A 120 0.81 -10.25 29.53
C GLU A 120 -0.44 -10.91 30.16
N ASP A 121 -1.05 -10.30 31.19
CA ASP A 121 -2.18 -10.86 31.94
C ASP A 121 -3.57 -10.26 31.57
N GLY A 122 -3.66 -9.43 30.52
CA GLY A 122 -4.94 -8.89 30.00
C GLY A 122 -5.04 -7.37 29.97
#